data_AF-A0A7K5V1B3-F1
#
_entry.id   AF-A0A7K5V1B3-F1
#
_cell.length_a   1.000
_cell.length_b   1.000
_cell.length_c   1.000
_cell.angle_alpha   90.00
_cell.angle_beta   90.00
_cell.angle_gamma   90.00
#
_symmetry.space_group_name_H-M   'P 1'
#
loop_
_entity.id
_entity.type
_entity.pdbx_description
1 polymer ?
#
loop_
_entity_poly.entity_id
_entity_poly.type
_entity_poly.pdbx_seq_one_letter_code
_entity_poly.pdbx_strand_id
1 'polypeptide(L)'
;TGAISSLQRQMEIQESKLRSIRSEKEMLQKQLREQEVQLQAMSDQFFSLTEEQKQEEMMVMLEEENRSLQQVVMEQESQLAEQNKLISELQETISQLQAEVVTTRLNLLEQKAAQKEIQSQAEALQHKELQTRVALERISTKFERYRNKIIQATFSMEGIQDPLGELTDKEVLEAMQKIFTERTEFQQMLKHKGSR
;
A
#
# COMPACT_ATOMS: atom_id res chain seq x y z
N THR A 1 38.68 -87.06 -103.58
CA THR A 1 37.70 -85.95 -103.60
C THR A 1 36.72 -85.97 -102.42
N GLY A 2 36.38 -87.12 -101.79
CA GLY A 2 35.39 -87.16 -100.69
C GLY A 2 35.83 -86.63 -99.30
N ALA A 3 37.12 -86.69 -98.95
CA ALA A 3 37.61 -86.17 -97.66
C ALA A 3 37.50 -84.64 -97.54
N ILE A 4 37.63 -83.93 -98.67
CA ILE A 4 37.55 -82.46 -98.75
C ILE A 4 36.12 -81.99 -98.45
N SER A 5 35.10 -82.65 -99.02
CA SER A 5 33.69 -82.31 -98.79
C SER A 5 33.24 -82.59 -97.34
N SER A 6 33.76 -83.65 -96.69
CA SER A 6 33.48 -83.93 -95.28
C SER A 6 34.09 -82.88 -94.35
N LEU A 7 35.31 -82.42 -94.63
CA LEU A 7 35.96 -81.35 -93.88
C LEU A 7 35.23 -80.01 -94.07
N GLN A 8 34.77 -79.69 -95.29
CA GLN A 8 33.96 -78.49 -95.53
C GLN A 8 32.65 -78.50 -94.73
N ARG A 9 31.90 -79.61 -94.74
CA ARG A 9 30.67 -79.73 -93.95
C ARG A 9 30.92 -79.61 -92.44
N GLN A 10 32.02 -80.19 -91.95
CA GLN A 10 32.41 -80.05 -90.54
C GLN A 10 32.76 -78.59 -90.19
N MET A 11 33.43 -77.90 -91.11
CA MET A 11 33.80 -76.49 -90.98
C MET A 11 32.56 -75.59 -90.97
N GLU A 12 31.58 -75.82 -91.85
CA GLU A 12 30.29 -75.10 -91.86
C GLU A 12 29.48 -75.30 -90.56
N ILE A 13 29.46 -76.52 -90.02
CA ILE A 13 28.82 -76.81 -88.73
C ILE A 13 29.53 -76.06 -87.59
N GLN A 14 30.86 -76.03 -87.59
CA GLN A 14 31.64 -75.30 -86.59
C GLN A 14 31.46 -73.78 -86.72
N GLU A 15 31.41 -73.24 -87.93
CA GLU A 15 31.11 -71.83 -88.19
C GLU A 15 29.72 -71.43 -87.73
N SER A 16 28.71 -72.28 -87.98
CA SER A 16 27.35 -72.06 -87.50
C SER A 16 27.29 -72.05 -85.98
N LYS A 17 27.97 -73.00 -85.32
CA LYS A 17 28.10 -73.03 -83.85
C LYS A 17 28.83 -71.79 -83.31
N LEU A 18 29.91 -71.35 -83.98
CA LEU A 18 30.63 -70.13 -83.62
C LEU A 18 29.74 -68.88 -83.76
N ARG A 19 28.93 -68.79 -84.82
CA ARG A 19 27.95 -67.71 -85.01
C ARG A 19 26.89 -67.73 -83.90
N SER A 20 26.36 -68.90 -83.55
CA SER A 20 25.40 -69.06 -82.45
C SER A 20 25.98 -68.60 -81.12
N ILE A 21 27.17 -69.09 -80.74
CA ILE A 21 27.86 -68.72 -79.49
C ILE A 21 28.17 -67.22 -79.46
N ARG A 22 28.57 -66.62 -80.60
CA ARG A 22 28.80 -65.17 -80.69
C ARG A 22 27.52 -64.39 -80.43
N SER A 23 26.40 -64.79 -81.03
CA SER A 23 25.10 -64.13 -80.80
C SER A 23 24.60 -64.25 -79.36
N GLU A 24 24.80 -65.41 -78.73
CA GLU A 24 24.47 -65.63 -77.32
C GLU A 24 25.34 -64.79 -76.40
N LYS A 25 26.64 -64.70 -76.68
CA LYS A 25 27.56 -63.80 -75.95
C LYS A 25 27.13 -62.34 -76.06
N GLU A 26 26.76 -61.88 -77.25
CA GLU A 26 26.30 -60.50 -77.47
C GLU A 26 24.99 -60.20 -76.69
N MET A 27 24.07 -61.16 -76.68
CA MET A 27 22.83 -61.07 -75.90
C MET A 27 23.10 -61.01 -74.39
N LEU A 28 23.93 -61.92 -73.87
CA LEU A 28 24.34 -61.93 -72.46
C LEU A 28 25.09 -60.64 -72.07
N GLN A 29 25.95 -60.11 -72.94
CA GLN A 29 26.62 -58.83 -72.71
C GLN A 29 25.65 -57.65 -72.69
N LYS A 30 24.55 -57.71 -73.44
CA LYS A 30 23.51 -56.69 -73.38
C LYS A 30 22.72 -56.78 -72.07
N GLN A 31 22.35 -57.98 -71.65
CA GLN A 31 21.66 -58.22 -70.38
C GLN A 31 22.51 -57.81 -69.18
N LEU A 32 23.81 -58.12 -69.18
CA LEU A 32 24.74 -57.70 -68.12
C LEU A 32 24.76 -56.16 -68.00
N ARG A 33 24.87 -55.45 -69.13
CA ARG A 33 24.85 -53.97 -69.14
C ARG A 33 23.52 -53.40 -68.64
N GLU A 34 22.39 -53.99 -69.04
CA GLU A 34 21.07 -53.58 -68.53
C GLU A 34 20.95 -53.83 -67.01
N GLN A 35 21.45 -54.97 -66.51
CA GLN A 35 21.48 -55.27 -65.08
C GLN A 35 22.41 -54.33 -64.30
N GLU A 36 23.57 -53.97 -64.83
CA GLU A 36 24.49 -53.00 -64.22
C GLU A 36 23.82 -51.63 -64.07
N VAL A 37 23.13 -51.15 -65.11
CA VAL A 37 22.38 -49.88 -65.08
C VAL A 37 21.24 -49.94 -64.06
N GLN A 38 20.49 -51.05 -64.01
CA GLN A 38 19.43 -51.24 -63.02
C GLN A 38 19.97 -51.27 -61.58
N LEU A 39 21.08 -51.98 -61.34
CA LEU A 39 21.74 -52.03 -60.03
C LEU A 39 22.21 -50.65 -59.60
N GLN A 40 22.81 -49.87 -60.50
CA GLN A 40 23.22 -48.51 -60.20
C GLN A 40 22.03 -47.63 -59.84
N ALA A 41 20.94 -47.68 -60.63
CA ALA A 41 19.73 -46.93 -60.36
C ALA A 41 19.08 -47.31 -59.02
N MET A 42 19.04 -48.60 -58.68
CA MET A 42 18.55 -49.07 -57.38
C MET A 42 19.45 -48.60 -56.23
N SER A 43 20.77 -48.60 -56.42
CA SER A 43 21.71 -48.09 -55.42
C SER A 43 21.49 -46.60 -55.15
N ASP A 44 21.34 -45.79 -56.20
CA ASP A 44 21.10 -44.35 -56.08
C ASP A 44 19.77 -44.08 -55.36
N GLN A 45 18.71 -44.84 -55.68
CA GLN A 45 17.41 -44.77 -54.99
C GLN A 45 17.52 -45.17 -53.52
N PHE A 46 18.31 -46.20 -53.19
CA PHE A 46 18.49 -46.61 -51.80
C PHE A 46 19.22 -45.53 -50.99
N PHE A 47 20.23 -44.88 -51.59
CA PHE A 47 20.91 -43.75 -50.97
C PHE A 47 19.98 -42.56 -50.77
N SER A 48 19.16 -42.19 -51.76
CA SER A 48 18.22 -41.08 -51.61
C SER A 48 17.16 -41.35 -50.54
N LEU A 49 16.58 -42.55 -50.51
CA LEU A 49 15.60 -42.94 -49.49
C LEU A 49 16.20 -42.91 -48.08
N THR A 50 17.44 -43.38 -47.93
CA THR A 50 18.13 -43.35 -46.64
C THR A 50 18.38 -41.90 -46.18
N GLU A 51 18.71 -40.99 -47.10
CA GLU A 51 18.95 -39.60 -46.78
C GLU A 51 17.66 -38.82 -46.47
N GLU A 52 16.59 -39.06 -47.24
CA GLU A 52 15.25 -38.53 -46.96
C GLU A 52 14.76 -38.97 -45.59
N GLN A 53 14.96 -40.25 -45.23
CA GLN A 53 14.58 -40.75 -43.90
C GLN A 53 15.32 -40.02 -42.77
N LYS A 54 16.64 -39.77 -42.92
CA LYS A 54 17.40 -39.01 -41.91
C LYS A 54 16.92 -37.57 -41.80
N GLN A 55 16.58 -36.93 -42.93
CA GLN A 55 16.06 -35.57 -42.95
C GLN A 55 14.70 -35.49 -42.25
N GLU A 56 13.82 -36.46 -42.47
CA GLU A 56 12.53 -36.57 -41.80
C GLU A 56 12.71 -36.76 -40.29
N GLU A 57 13.58 -37.67 -39.86
CA GLU A 57 13.90 -37.88 -38.43
C GLU A 57 14.43 -36.59 -37.78
N MET A 58 15.32 -35.86 -38.47
CA MET A 58 15.83 -34.57 -38.00
C MET A 58 14.72 -33.50 -37.93
N MET A 59 13.80 -33.49 -38.89
CA MET A 59 12.67 -32.56 -38.90
C MET A 59 11.74 -32.80 -37.71
N VAL A 60 11.42 -34.06 -37.42
CA VAL A 60 10.60 -34.42 -36.25
C VAL A 60 11.25 -33.96 -34.95
N MET A 61 12.56 -34.20 -34.77
CA MET A 61 13.30 -33.75 -33.59
C MET A 61 13.28 -32.22 -33.44
N LEU A 62 13.46 -31.47 -34.54
CA LEU A 62 13.39 -30.01 -34.53
C LEU A 62 11.98 -29.50 -34.20
N GLU A 63 10.93 -30.15 -34.70
CA GLU A 63 9.55 -29.80 -34.36
C GLU A 63 9.25 -30.02 -32.87
N GLU A 64 9.72 -31.13 -32.30
CA GLU A 64 9.57 -31.42 -30.87
C GLU A 64 10.29 -30.38 -30.01
N GLU A 65 11.54 -30.03 -30.37
CA GLU A 65 12.29 -28.98 -29.67
C GLU A 65 11.59 -27.61 -29.78
N ASN A 66 11.08 -27.26 -30.97
CA ASN A 66 10.36 -26.00 -31.17
C ASN A 66 9.07 -25.94 -30.34
N ARG A 67 8.30 -27.04 -30.27
CA ARG A 67 7.12 -27.11 -29.38
C ARG A 67 7.50 -26.95 -27.92
N SER A 68 8.58 -27.59 -27.47
CA SER A 68 9.08 -27.44 -26.09
C SER A 68 9.50 -26.01 -25.79
N LEU A 69 10.21 -25.35 -26.71
CA LEU A 69 10.62 -23.96 -26.56
C LEU A 69 9.41 -23.02 -26.50
N GLN A 70 8.41 -23.22 -27.35
CA GLN A 70 7.17 -22.45 -27.31
C GLN A 70 6.45 -22.60 -25.97
N GLN A 71 6.41 -23.80 -25.40
CA GLN A 71 5.83 -24.02 -24.08
C GLN A 71 6.57 -23.24 -22.98
N VAL A 72 7.90 -23.26 -22.99
CA VAL A 72 8.72 -22.49 -22.04
C VAL A 72 8.50 -20.99 -22.20
N VAL A 73 8.43 -20.50 -23.44
CA VAL A 73 8.16 -19.08 -23.72
C VAL A 73 6.79 -18.68 -23.16
N MET A 74 5.74 -19.47 -23.41
CA MET A 74 4.41 -19.19 -22.87
C MET A 74 4.40 -19.16 -21.32
N GLU A 75 5.11 -20.08 -20.67
CA GLU A 75 5.20 -20.11 -19.22
C GLU A 75 5.93 -18.87 -18.67
N GLN A 76 7.04 -18.48 -19.30
CA GLN A 76 7.78 -17.27 -18.93
C GLN A 76 6.97 -15.99 -19.16
N GLU A 77 6.23 -15.90 -20.27
CA GLU A 77 5.32 -14.78 -20.54
C GLU A 77 4.21 -14.67 -19.48
N SER A 78 3.63 -15.81 -19.07
CA SER A 78 2.65 -15.86 -17.99
C SER A 78 3.25 -15.38 -16.66
N GLN A 79 4.43 -15.88 -16.29
CA GLN A 79 5.11 -15.45 -15.07
C GLN A 79 5.47 -13.95 -15.09
N LEU A 80 5.91 -13.44 -16.24
CA LEU A 80 6.17 -12.01 -16.43
C LEU A 80 4.90 -11.17 -16.27
N ALA A 81 3.77 -11.64 -16.80
CA ALA A 81 2.48 -10.96 -16.64
C ALA A 81 2.05 -10.90 -15.16
N GLU A 82 2.22 -11.99 -14.41
CA GLU A 82 1.95 -12.03 -12.97
C GLU A 82 2.85 -11.07 -12.18
N GLN A 83 4.16 -11.06 -12.48
CA GLN A 83 5.10 -10.12 -11.84
C GLN A 83 4.75 -8.66 -12.14
N ASN A 84 4.40 -8.34 -13.39
CA ASN A 84 3.99 -6.99 -13.77
C ASN A 84 2.72 -6.54 -13.04
N LYS A 85 1.78 -7.46 -12.84
CA LYS A 85 0.57 -7.20 -12.03
C LYS A 85 0.94 -6.86 -10.58
N LEU A 86 1.79 -7.68 -9.95
CA LEU A 86 2.26 -7.43 -8.59
C LEU A 86 3.01 -6.11 -8.47
N ILE A 87 3.88 -5.78 -9.44
CA ILE A 87 4.57 -4.49 -9.48
C ILE A 87 3.57 -3.34 -9.53
N SER A 88 2.52 -3.45 -10.34
CA SER A 88 1.47 -2.43 -10.45
C SER A 88 0.71 -2.24 -9.13
N GLU A 89 0.32 -3.33 -8.47
CA GLU A 89 -0.35 -3.32 -7.16
C GLU A 89 0.53 -2.68 -6.07
N LEU A 90 1.83 -3.00 -6.06
CA LEU A 90 2.79 -2.41 -5.14
C LEU A 90 2.99 -0.91 -5.41
N GLN A 91 3.07 -0.49 -6.67
CA GLN A 91 3.18 0.92 -7.05
C GLN A 91 1.94 1.72 -6.63
N GLU A 92 0.75 1.14 -6.77
CA GLU A 92 -0.49 1.76 -6.28
C GLU A 92 -0.44 1.92 -4.77
N THR A 93 -0.08 0.86 -4.04
CA THR A 93 0.04 0.89 -2.57
C THR A 93 1.05 1.93 -2.10
N ILE A 94 2.22 2.02 -2.76
CA ILE A 94 3.24 3.04 -2.46
C ILE A 94 2.66 4.44 -2.67
N SER A 95 1.93 4.66 -3.76
CA SER A 95 1.33 5.95 -4.07
C SER A 95 0.29 6.36 -3.02
N GLN A 96 -0.54 5.41 -2.57
CA GLN A 96 -1.52 5.63 -1.51
C GLN A 96 -0.84 5.98 -0.17
N LEU A 97 0.17 5.21 0.24
CA LEU A 97 0.93 5.46 1.48
C LEU A 97 1.65 6.80 1.45
N GLN A 98 2.20 7.21 0.31
CA GLN A 98 2.83 8.52 0.17
C GLN A 98 1.82 9.66 0.37
N ALA A 99 0.62 9.54 -0.21
CA ALA A 99 -0.45 10.51 0.01
C ALA A 99 -0.91 10.56 1.48
N GLU A 100 -1.01 9.41 2.14
CA GLU A 100 -1.36 9.31 3.56
C GLU A 100 -0.30 9.96 4.47
N VAL A 101 0.99 9.78 4.15
CA VAL A 101 2.08 10.42 4.91
C VAL A 101 2.02 11.94 4.78
N VAL A 102 1.76 12.47 3.59
CA VAL A 102 1.65 13.92 3.36
C VAL A 102 0.47 14.50 4.15
N THR A 103 -0.71 13.88 4.04
CA THR A 103 -1.92 14.33 4.74
C THR A 103 -1.75 14.25 6.27
N THR A 104 -1.20 13.15 6.78
CA THR A 104 -0.90 12.99 8.22
C THR A 104 0.05 14.08 8.71
N ARG A 105 1.09 14.39 7.93
CA ARG A 105 2.04 15.45 8.31
C ARG A 105 1.40 16.83 8.33
N LEU A 106 0.51 17.13 7.39
CA LEU A 106 -0.25 18.38 7.36
C LEU A 106 -1.15 18.50 8.60
N ASN A 107 -1.93 17.45 8.89
CA ASN A 107 -2.80 17.41 10.07
C ASN A 107 -2.02 17.58 11.37
N LEU A 108 -0.83 16.96 11.49
CA LEU A 108 0.03 17.12 12.67
C LEU A 108 0.50 18.57 12.86
N LEU A 109 0.81 19.29 11.78
CA LEU A 109 1.21 20.69 11.85
C LEU A 109 0.04 21.57 12.31
N GLU A 110 -1.15 21.36 11.77
CA GLU A 110 -2.36 22.07 12.18
C GLU A 110 -2.69 21.81 13.65
N GLN A 111 -2.64 20.55 14.08
CA GLN A 111 -2.88 20.17 15.47
C GLN A 111 -1.86 20.82 16.42
N LYS A 112 -0.58 20.88 16.03
CA LYS A 112 0.47 21.53 16.82
C LYS A 112 0.26 23.04 16.93
N ALA A 113 -0.24 23.69 15.87
CA ALA A 113 -0.58 25.10 15.91
C ALA A 113 -1.78 25.36 16.85
N ALA A 114 -2.84 24.57 16.72
CA ALA A 114 -4.01 24.64 17.59
C ALA A 114 -3.65 24.40 19.06
N GLN A 115 -2.78 23.43 19.34
CA GLN A 115 -2.33 23.14 20.70
C GLN A 115 -1.59 24.34 21.33
N LYS A 116 -0.71 25.01 20.58
CA LYS A 116 -0.02 26.21 21.06
C LYS A 116 -0.98 27.35 21.35
N GLU A 117 -1.99 27.52 20.52
CA GLU A 117 -3.00 28.57 20.72
C GLU A 117 -3.88 28.27 21.96
N ILE A 118 -4.30 27.02 22.15
CA ILE A 118 -5.03 26.63 23.36
C ILE A 118 -4.15 26.84 24.61
N GLN A 119 -2.86 26.52 24.53
CA GLN A 119 -1.94 26.71 25.64
C GLN A 119 -1.77 28.20 25.99
N SER A 120 -1.59 29.07 25.00
CA SER A 120 -1.46 30.52 25.24
C SER A 120 -2.73 31.11 25.85
N GLN A 121 -3.90 30.66 25.40
CA GLN A 121 -5.19 31.06 25.95
C GLN A 121 -5.38 30.58 27.39
N ALA A 122 -4.97 29.35 27.70
CA ALA A 122 -5.02 28.81 29.05
C ALA A 122 -4.13 29.60 30.01
N GLU A 123 -2.90 29.92 29.62
CA GLU A 123 -1.98 30.76 30.40
C GLU A 123 -2.56 32.17 30.64
N ALA A 124 -3.13 32.78 29.62
CA ALA A 124 -3.79 34.09 29.73
C ALA A 124 -4.99 34.05 30.70
N LEU A 125 -5.81 33.00 30.63
CA LEU A 125 -6.94 32.80 31.54
C LEU A 125 -6.47 32.59 32.98
N GLN A 126 -5.43 31.79 33.20
CA GLN A 126 -4.86 31.56 34.54
C GLN A 126 -4.33 32.86 35.15
N HIS A 127 -3.65 33.70 34.37
CA HIS A 127 -3.21 35.01 34.84
C HIS A 127 -4.37 35.92 35.21
N LYS A 128 -5.42 35.96 34.38
CA LYS A 128 -6.63 36.76 34.65
C LYS A 128 -7.37 36.27 35.89
N GLU A 129 -7.47 34.96 36.08
CA GLU A 129 -8.06 34.34 37.28
C GLU A 129 -7.30 34.77 38.54
N LEU A 130 -5.96 34.67 38.54
CA LEU A 130 -5.13 35.06 39.67
C LEU A 130 -5.28 36.55 40.01
N GLN A 131 -5.25 37.42 39.01
CA GLN A 131 -5.48 38.86 39.22
C GLN A 131 -6.86 39.13 39.82
N THR A 132 -7.89 38.43 39.33
CA THR A 132 -9.27 38.56 39.85
C THR A 132 -9.35 38.09 41.29
N ARG A 133 -8.70 36.97 41.65
CA ARG A 133 -8.62 36.45 43.02
C ARG A 133 -7.97 37.46 43.96
N VAL A 134 -6.83 38.03 43.58
CA VAL A 134 -6.15 39.07 44.38
C VAL A 134 -7.02 40.32 44.55
N ALA A 135 -7.73 40.74 43.50
CA ALA A 135 -8.66 41.87 43.59
C ALA A 135 -9.81 41.56 44.56
N LEU A 136 -10.38 40.36 44.50
CA LEU A 136 -11.41 39.90 45.42
C LEU A 136 -10.92 39.89 46.87
N GLU A 137 -9.75 39.32 47.17
CA GLU A 137 -9.16 39.31 48.52
C GLU A 137 -8.97 40.72 49.09
N ARG A 138 -8.48 41.66 48.25
CA ARG A 138 -8.32 43.07 48.64
C ARG A 138 -9.65 43.71 48.99
N ILE A 139 -10.68 43.46 48.19
CA ILE A 139 -12.03 43.97 48.40
C ILE A 139 -12.62 43.36 49.68
N SER A 140 -12.56 42.04 49.86
CA SER A 140 -13.03 41.34 51.06
C SER A 140 -12.36 41.86 52.33
N THR A 141 -11.04 42.05 52.32
CA THR A 141 -10.30 42.62 53.46
C THR A 141 -10.74 44.06 53.78
N LYS A 142 -11.08 44.84 52.75
CA LYS A 142 -11.62 46.20 52.93
C LYS A 142 -13.02 46.16 53.53
N PHE A 143 -13.88 45.26 53.05
CA PHE A 143 -15.22 45.05 53.61
C PHE A 143 -15.17 44.60 55.06
N GLU A 144 -14.32 43.64 55.42
CA GLU A 144 -14.14 43.20 56.81
C GLU A 144 -13.69 44.35 57.72
N ARG A 145 -12.80 45.24 57.25
CA ARG A 145 -12.44 46.44 58.01
C ARG A 145 -13.61 47.39 58.23
N TYR A 146 -14.46 47.59 57.22
CA TYR A 146 -15.66 48.42 57.38
C TYR A 146 -16.66 47.77 58.32
N ARG A 147 -16.88 46.47 58.17
CA ARG A 147 -17.72 45.65 59.05
C ARG A 147 -17.28 45.79 60.51
N ASN A 148 -15.99 45.61 60.79
CA ASN A 148 -15.45 45.75 62.14
C ASN A 148 -15.61 47.18 62.70
N LYS A 149 -15.45 48.22 61.88
CA LYS A 149 -15.72 49.60 62.31
C LYS A 149 -17.19 49.83 62.66
N ILE A 150 -18.11 49.26 61.88
CA ILE A 150 -19.54 49.33 62.15
C ILE A 150 -19.85 48.61 63.46
N ILE A 151 -19.37 47.37 63.63
CA ILE A 151 -19.54 46.59 64.87
C ILE A 151 -19.02 47.39 66.07
N GLN A 152 -17.81 47.92 65.98
CA GLN A 152 -17.23 48.71 67.06
C GLN A 152 -18.08 49.94 67.38
N ALA A 153 -18.53 50.71 66.36
CA ALA A 153 -19.37 51.88 66.58
C ALA A 153 -20.73 51.54 67.18
N THR A 154 -21.31 50.40 66.80
CA THR A 154 -22.60 49.93 67.31
C THR A 154 -22.49 49.47 68.76
N PHE A 155 -21.50 48.63 69.10
CA PHE A 155 -21.43 47.98 70.41
C PHE A 155 -20.57 48.73 71.45
N SER A 156 -19.80 49.75 71.05
CA SER A 156 -19.09 50.61 72.02
C SER A 156 -19.97 51.73 72.60
N MET A 157 -21.26 51.76 72.29
CA MET A 157 -22.20 52.74 72.84
C MET A 157 -22.72 52.31 74.21
N GLU A 158 -22.76 53.26 75.15
CA GLU A 158 -23.22 53.05 76.52
C GLU A 158 -24.67 52.56 76.56
N GLY A 159 -24.92 51.44 77.25
CA GLY A 159 -26.25 50.81 77.38
C GLY A 159 -26.52 49.64 76.42
N ILE A 160 -25.58 49.29 75.54
CA ILE A 160 -25.71 48.16 74.61
C ILE A 160 -24.92 46.97 75.14
N GLN A 161 -25.53 45.77 75.09
CA GLN A 161 -24.89 44.55 75.56
C GLN A 161 -23.82 44.08 74.57
N ASP A 162 -22.67 43.70 75.11
CA ASP A 162 -21.60 43.10 74.30
C ASP A 162 -22.06 41.77 73.67
N PRO A 163 -21.69 41.51 72.41
CA PRO A 163 -22.09 40.29 71.73
C PRO A 163 -21.40 39.06 72.34
N LEU A 164 -22.17 37.98 72.55
CA LEU A 164 -21.73 36.75 73.23
C LEU A 164 -21.14 35.67 72.28
N GLY A 165 -20.91 35.98 71.00
CA GLY A 165 -20.45 34.99 70.01
C GLY A 165 -20.17 35.56 68.62
N GLU A 166 -20.10 34.68 67.60
CA GLU A 166 -19.92 35.06 66.20
C GLU A 166 -21.13 35.88 65.72
N LEU A 167 -20.90 37.17 65.54
CA LEU A 167 -21.92 38.15 65.25
C LEU A 167 -22.23 38.15 63.75
N THR A 168 -23.50 37.99 63.38
CA THR A 168 -23.95 38.04 61.98
C THR A 168 -24.29 39.47 61.54
N ASP A 169 -24.19 39.76 60.24
CA ASP A 169 -24.49 41.10 59.70
C ASP A 169 -25.92 41.54 60.00
N LYS A 170 -26.85 40.58 60.06
CA LYS A 170 -28.24 40.82 60.42
C LYS A 170 -28.37 41.32 61.87
N GLU A 171 -27.68 40.67 62.81
CA GLU A 171 -27.70 41.05 64.23
C GLU A 171 -27.08 42.43 64.45
N VAL A 172 -26.00 42.77 63.71
CA VAL A 172 -25.40 44.11 63.73
C VAL A 172 -26.42 45.16 63.28
N LEU A 173 -27.13 44.90 62.17
CA LEU A 173 -28.13 45.80 61.61
C LEU A 173 -29.32 45.99 62.56
N GLU A 174 -29.80 44.92 63.18
CA GLU A 174 -30.87 44.98 64.18
C GLU A 174 -30.46 45.84 65.40
N ALA A 175 -29.24 45.66 65.90
CA ALA A 175 -28.70 46.48 66.99
C ALA A 175 -28.58 47.97 66.58
N MET A 176 -28.06 48.26 65.38
CA MET A 176 -28.02 49.62 64.85
C MET A 176 -29.41 50.25 64.75
N GLN A 177 -30.40 49.51 64.27
CA GLN A 177 -31.77 50.00 64.12
C GLN A 177 -32.42 50.28 65.46
N LYS A 178 -32.14 49.47 66.49
CA LYS A 178 -32.55 49.73 67.86
C LYS A 178 -31.99 51.06 68.36
N ILE A 179 -30.68 51.30 68.20
CA ILE A 179 -30.02 52.57 68.57
C ILE A 179 -30.70 53.78 67.89
N PHE A 180 -30.96 53.67 66.58
CA PHE A 180 -31.58 54.76 65.84
C PHE A 180 -33.00 55.06 66.33
N THR A 181 -33.77 54.01 66.60
CA THR A 181 -35.14 54.15 67.14
C THR A 181 -35.11 54.84 68.50
N GLU A 182 -34.30 54.34 69.44
CA GLU A 182 -34.15 54.92 70.79
C GLU A 182 -33.69 56.39 70.76
N ARG A 183 -32.70 56.73 69.91
CA ARG A 183 -32.25 58.12 69.74
C ARG A 183 -33.35 59.02 69.16
N THR A 184 -34.11 58.51 68.20
CA THR A 184 -35.21 59.25 67.57
C THR A 184 -36.32 59.54 68.58
N GLU A 185 -36.72 58.52 69.35
CA GLU A 185 -37.70 58.64 70.44
C GLU A 185 -37.23 59.64 71.51
N PHE A 186 -35.96 59.56 71.93
CA PHE A 186 -35.38 60.51 72.88
C PHE A 186 -35.39 61.94 72.34
N GLN A 187 -35.04 62.14 71.07
CA GLN A 187 -35.09 63.45 70.44
C GLN A 187 -36.52 64.01 70.35
N GLN A 188 -37.52 63.17 70.07
CA GLN A 188 -38.93 63.55 70.11
C GLN A 188 -39.35 63.97 71.53
N MET A 189 -38.95 63.21 72.56
CA MET A 189 -39.18 63.59 73.96
C MET A 189 -38.56 64.94 74.32
N LEU A 190 -37.33 65.22 73.87
CA LEU A 190 -36.69 66.53 74.09
C LEU A 190 -37.45 67.66 73.39
N LYS A 191 -37.90 67.46 72.15
CA LYS A 191 -38.72 68.46 71.43
C LYS A 191 -40.05 68.74 72.15
N HIS A 192 -40.67 67.72 72.74
CA HIS A 192 -41.91 67.88 73.50
C HIS A 192 -41.69 68.54 74.87
N LYS A 193 -40.54 68.31 75.53
CA LYS A 193 -40.18 68.98 76.79
C LYS A 193 -39.69 70.42 76.61
N GLY A 194 -39.14 70.79 75.45
CA GLY A 194 -38.69 72.15 75.12
C GLY A 194 -39.78 73.09 74.58
N SER A 195 -41.04 72.64 74.51
CA SER A 195 -42.20 73.42 74.06
C SER A 195 -43.07 73.95 75.22
N ARG A 196 -42.45 74.32 76.34
CA ARG A 196 -43.09 75.02 77.47
C ARG A 196 -42.37 76.32 77.77
#